data_AF-A0A835KRA5-F1
#
_entry.id   AF-A0A835KRA5-F1
#
_cell.length_a   1.000
_cell.length_b   1.000
_cell.length_c   1.000
_cell.angle_alpha   90.00
_cell.angle_beta   90.00
_cell.angle_gamma   90.00
#
_symmetry.space_group_name_H-M   'P 1'
#
loop_
_entity.id
_entity.type
_entity.pdbx_description
1 polymer ?
#
loop_
_entity_poly.entity_id
_entity_poly.type
_entity_poly.pdbx_seq_one_letter_code
_entity_poly.pdbx_strand_id
1 'polypeptide(L)'
;MLWVAQWHTVCIDDLNVEPDEVLVVNDLFNFRTLMDESVIIDSPSPRDVVLGNIAKMKPDIFIQGHCQRQLRLVLERDIFGWVALNAIACEGEDRVERGETYKQWQIRNRRAGLRQLPLNGESVKMVRDIVKNHYHKDFVIEEGQQWLLQGWKGRILFAHSMWVADGANSEC
;
A
#
# COMPACT_ATOMS: atom_id res chain seq x y z
N MET A 1 9.38 23.41 -7.57
CA MET A 1 8.51 23.55 -6.38
C MET A 1 7.69 22.26 -6.33
N LEU A 2 8.19 21.26 -5.59
CA LEU A 2 7.59 19.93 -5.48
C LEU A 2 6.34 20.06 -4.61
N TRP A 3 5.18 19.63 -5.10
CA TRP A 3 4.04 19.46 -4.21
C TRP A 3 4.41 18.34 -3.22
N VAL A 4 4.21 18.60 -1.93
CA VAL A 4 4.26 17.56 -0.89
C VAL A 4 2.80 17.27 -0.62
N ALA A 5 2.39 16.00 -0.71
CA ALA A 5 1.06 15.61 -0.26
C ALA A 5 0.91 16.05 1.21
N GLN A 6 -0.08 16.91 1.49
CA GLN A 6 -0.31 17.43 2.83
C GLN A 6 -1.03 16.38 3.68
N TRP A 7 -0.36 15.25 3.96
CA TRP A 7 -0.95 14.17 4.76
C TRP A 7 -1.44 14.65 6.14
N HIS A 8 -0.88 15.75 6.66
CA HIS A 8 -1.32 16.41 7.89
C HIS A 8 -2.73 16.99 7.83
N THR A 9 -3.32 17.15 6.65
CA THR A 9 -4.69 17.65 6.48
C THR A 9 -5.73 16.54 6.29
N VAL A 10 -5.30 15.30 6.06
CA VAL A 10 -6.23 14.17 5.83
C VAL A 10 -6.80 13.71 7.19
N CYS A 11 -8.12 13.60 7.26
CA CYS A 11 -8.88 13.19 8.44
C CYS A 11 -9.93 12.13 8.10
N ILE A 12 -10.61 11.60 9.12
CA ILE A 12 -11.61 10.54 8.95
C ILE A 12 -12.79 10.98 8.07
N ASP A 13 -13.16 12.26 8.15
CA ASP A 13 -14.28 12.83 7.41
C ASP A 13 -14.03 12.85 5.90
N ASP A 14 -12.75 12.78 5.48
CA ASP A 14 -12.35 12.69 4.07
C ASP A 14 -12.50 11.27 3.50
N LEU A 15 -12.68 10.25 4.36
CA LEU A 15 -12.62 8.83 3.99
C LEU A 15 -13.99 8.18 3.78
N ASN A 16 -15.08 8.88 4.10
CA ASN A 16 -16.48 8.44 3.94
C ASN A 16 -16.71 6.98 4.39
N VAL A 17 -16.24 6.65 5.60
CA VAL A 17 -16.31 5.30 6.19
C VAL A 17 -17.68 5.08 6.82
N GLU A 18 -18.38 4.01 6.43
CA GLU A 18 -19.67 3.65 7.03
C GLU A 18 -19.47 2.96 8.40
N PRO A 19 -20.45 3.02 9.32
CA PRO A 19 -20.30 2.50 10.69
C PRO A 19 -19.99 1.00 10.81
N ASP A 20 -20.29 0.21 9.79
CA ASP A 20 -20.07 -1.24 9.72
C ASP A 20 -18.83 -1.63 8.89
N GLU A 21 -18.09 -0.66 8.35
CA GLU A 21 -16.88 -0.91 7.58
C GLU A 21 -15.63 -1.01 8.46
N VAL A 22 -14.79 -2.02 8.19
CA VAL A 22 -13.49 -2.19 8.86
C VAL A 22 -12.50 -1.17 8.31
N LEU A 23 -11.93 -0.34 9.19
CA LEU A 23 -10.95 0.66 8.80
C LEU A 23 -9.53 0.13 8.99
N VAL A 24 -8.86 -0.15 7.87
CA VAL A 24 -7.43 -0.49 7.84
C VAL A 24 -6.62 0.71 7.34
N VAL A 25 -5.74 1.23 8.19
CA VAL A 25 -4.77 2.27 7.80
C VAL A 25 -3.43 1.59 7.54
N ASN A 26 -2.95 1.67 6.30
CA ASN A 26 -1.69 1.05 5.87
C ASN A 26 -0.68 2.11 5.42
N ASP A 27 0.34 2.37 6.25
CA ASP A 27 1.48 3.21 5.92
C ASP A 27 2.64 2.38 5.36
N LEU A 28 2.74 2.33 4.03
CA LEU A 28 3.89 1.74 3.33
C LEU A 28 4.99 2.78 3.12
N PHE A 29 5.63 3.19 4.21
CA PHE A 29 6.79 4.11 4.24
C PHE A 29 6.49 5.57 3.87
N ASN A 30 5.24 6.05 3.93
CA ASN A 30 4.90 7.43 3.55
C ASN A 30 5.27 8.45 4.62
N PHE A 31 5.40 8.07 5.89
CA PHE A 31 5.89 8.97 6.95
C PHE A 31 7.27 9.59 6.66
N ARG A 32 8.08 8.97 5.79
CA ARG A 32 9.38 9.52 5.36
C ARG A 32 9.25 10.79 4.51
N THR A 33 8.10 11.01 3.86
CA THR A 33 7.88 12.21 3.02
C THR A 33 7.47 13.42 3.84
N LEU A 34 7.16 13.23 5.12
CA LEU A 34 6.93 14.30 6.07
C LEU A 34 8.31 14.79 6.56
N MET A 35 8.61 16.06 6.28
CA MET A 35 9.83 16.70 6.74
C MET A 35 9.88 16.64 8.26
N ASP A 36 11.04 16.24 8.77
CA ASP A 36 11.33 16.17 10.20
C ASP A 36 12.27 17.32 10.53
N GLU A 37 11.69 18.51 10.66
CA GLU A 37 12.41 19.69 11.15
C GLU A 37 12.35 19.76 12.69
N SER A 38 12.25 18.62 13.39
CA SER A 38 12.26 18.60 14.86
C SER A 38 13.68 18.79 15.41
N VAL A 39 14.27 19.96 15.16
CA VAL A 39 15.32 20.53 16.04
C VAL A 39 14.68 21.27 17.22
N ILE A 40 13.35 21.36 17.27
CA ILE A 40 12.56 22.04 18.30
C ILE A 40 11.72 20.98 19.03
N ILE A 41 12.06 20.73 20.29
CA ILE A 41 11.51 19.64 21.12
C ILE A 41 10.06 19.92 21.58
N ASP A 42 9.62 21.18 21.57
CA ASP A 42 8.35 21.61 22.19
C ASP A 42 7.18 21.84 21.21
N SER A 43 7.35 21.53 19.92
CA SER A 43 6.30 21.69 18.89
C SER A 43 6.01 20.35 18.20
N PRO A 44 4.73 19.93 18.05
CA PRO A 44 4.41 18.67 17.38
C PRO A 44 4.86 18.72 15.92
N SER A 45 5.65 17.72 15.51
CA SER A 45 6.13 17.61 14.13
C SER A 45 4.97 17.28 13.18
N PRO A 46 5.11 17.52 11.86
CA PRO A 46 4.12 17.06 10.89
C PRO A 46 3.83 15.55 10.97
N ARG A 47 4.78 14.74 11.45
CA ARG A 47 4.56 13.31 11.71
C ARG A 47 3.64 13.09 12.90
N ASP A 48 3.84 13.83 13.99
CA ASP A 48 2.98 13.74 15.19
C ASP A 48 1.54 14.16 14.87
N VAL A 49 1.36 15.17 14.01
CA VAL A 49 0.04 15.59 13.53
C VAL A 49 -0.65 14.46 12.74
N VAL A 50 0.06 13.81 11.82
CA VAL A 50 -0.50 12.69 11.04
C VAL A 50 -0.81 11.49 11.94
N LEU A 51 0.06 11.14 12.89
CA LEU A 51 -0.23 10.09 13.88
C LEU A 51 -1.45 10.44 14.73
N GLY A 52 -1.59 11.71 15.14
CA GLY A 52 -2.76 12.19 15.87
C GLY A 52 -4.05 12.10 15.07
N ASN A 53 -4.01 12.37 13.76
CA ASN A 53 -5.16 12.20 12.87
C ASN A 53 -5.51 10.71 12.71
N ILE A 54 -4.53 9.84 12.49
CA ILE A 54 -4.74 8.38 12.41
C ILE A 54 -5.33 7.85 13.72
N ALA A 55 -4.85 8.31 14.87
CA ALA A 55 -5.41 7.92 16.16
C ALA A 55 -6.88 8.34 16.31
N LYS A 56 -7.26 9.54 15.84
CA LYS A 56 -8.65 10.01 15.82
C LYS A 56 -9.55 9.20 14.89
N MET A 57 -8.99 8.66 13.81
CA MET A 57 -9.71 7.76 12.90
C MET A 57 -10.11 6.43 13.55
N LYS A 58 -9.48 6.05 14.68
CA LYS A 58 -9.73 4.79 15.40
C LYS A 58 -9.70 3.55 14.48
N PRO A 59 -8.60 3.30 13.75
CA PRO A 59 -8.51 2.15 12.87
C PRO A 59 -8.57 0.83 13.67
N ASP A 60 -9.23 -0.16 13.12
CA ASP A 60 -9.22 -1.53 13.65
C ASP A 60 -7.82 -2.14 13.56
N ILE A 61 -7.08 -1.80 12.50
CA ILE A 61 -5.71 -2.23 12.26
C ILE A 61 -4.90 -1.06 11.67
N PHE A 62 -3.79 -0.71 12.33
CA PHE A 62 -2.78 0.22 11.81
C PHE A 62 -1.47 -0.52 11.49
N ILE A 63 -1.10 -0.54 10.20
CA ILE A 63 0.14 -1.16 9.72
C ILE A 63 1.13 -0.05 9.38
N GLN A 64 2.29 -0.01 10.05
CA GLN A 64 3.30 1.03 9.85
C GLN A 64 4.64 0.46 9.38
N GLY A 65 5.15 0.97 8.25
CA GLY A 65 6.45 0.64 7.71
C GLY A 65 7.50 1.70 8.03
N HIS A 66 8.45 1.41 8.92
CA HIS A 66 9.60 2.28 9.17
C HIS A 66 10.77 1.98 8.23
N CYS A 67 11.39 3.02 7.69
CA CYS A 67 12.59 2.89 6.87
C CYS A 67 13.71 3.81 7.37
N GLN A 68 14.90 3.23 7.62
CA GLN A 68 16.11 4.00 7.92
C GLN A 68 16.87 4.42 6.64
N ARG A 69 17.78 5.40 6.80
CA ARG A 69 18.44 6.23 5.77
C ARG A 69 19.23 5.48 4.66
N GLN A 70 19.41 4.16 4.77
CA GLN A 70 20.13 3.29 3.81
C GLN A 70 19.16 2.50 2.89
N LEU A 71 17.97 3.03 2.63
CA LEU A 71 16.85 2.36 1.94
C LEU A 71 17.25 1.59 0.68
N ARG A 72 18.13 2.14 -0.16
CA ARG A 72 18.54 1.47 -1.40
C ARG A 72 19.26 0.15 -1.13
N LEU A 73 20.22 0.14 -0.20
CA LEU A 73 20.98 -1.07 0.11
C LEU A 73 20.11 -2.12 0.83
N VAL A 74 19.22 -1.69 1.73
CA VAL A 74 18.29 -2.62 2.39
C VAL A 74 17.32 -3.21 1.38
N LEU A 75 16.75 -2.40 0.47
CA LEU A 75 15.89 -2.90 -0.60
C LEU A 75 16.65 -3.86 -1.53
N GLU A 76 17.80 -3.44 -2.05
CA GLU A 76 18.55 -4.23 -3.04
C GLU A 76 19.13 -5.51 -2.44
N ARG A 77 19.70 -5.46 -1.24
CA ARG A 77 20.42 -6.59 -0.64
C ARG A 77 19.51 -7.46 0.22
N ASP A 78 18.80 -6.86 1.16
CA ASP A 78 18.15 -7.60 2.24
C ASP A 78 16.72 -8.03 1.86
N ILE A 79 16.06 -7.29 0.97
CA ILE A 79 14.72 -7.64 0.46
C ILE A 79 14.82 -8.32 -0.90
N PHE A 80 15.18 -7.58 -1.95
CA PHE A 80 15.19 -8.13 -3.31
C PHE A 80 16.32 -9.12 -3.54
N GLY A 81 17.47 -8.94 -2.88
CA GLY A 81 18.59 -9.85 -2.97
C GLY A 81 18.26 -11.24 -2.43
N TRP A 82 17.57 -11.32 -1.29
CA TRP A 82 17.10 -12.59 -0.74
C TRP A 82 16.05 -13.26 -1.64
N VAL A 83 15.07 -12.49 -2.14
CA VAL A 83 14.04 -13.00 -3.06
C VAL A 83 14.68 -13.54 -4.35
N ALA A 84 15.62 -12.80 -4.94
CA ALA A 84 16.32 -13.22 -6.15
C ALA A 84 17.18 -14.47 -5.91
N LEU A 85 17.92 -14.52 -4.80
CA LEU A 85 18.73 -15.68 -4.45
C LEU A 85 17.87 -16.93 -4.27
N ASN A 86 16.76 -16.83 -3.53
CA ASN A 86 15.85 -17.96 -3.32
C ASN A 86 15.22 -18.44 -4.64
N ALA A 87 14.82 -17.51 -5.52
CA ALA A 87 14.23 -17.85 -6.80
C ALA A 87 15.22 -18.51 -7.79
N ILE A 88 16.51 -18.18 -7.71
CA ILE A 88 17.54 -18.66 -8.65
C ILE A 88 18.25 -19.92 -8.13
N ALA A 89 18.54 -19.99 -6.83
CA ALA A 89 19.43 -21.00 -6.26
C ALA A 89 18.70 -22.16 -5.55
N CYS A 90 17.43 -21.97 -5.16
CA CYS A 90 16.68 -22.99 -4.43
C CYS A 90 15.67 -23.70 -5.34
N GLU A 91 15.43 -24.98 -5.08
CA GLU A 91 14.48 -25.81 -5.83
C GLU A 91 13.59 -26.64 -4.89
N GLY A 92 12.54 -27.26 -5.43
CA GLY A 92 11.68 -28.15 -4.65
C GLY A 92 11.07 -27.48 -3.43
N GLU A 93 11.22 -28.09 -2.26
CA GLU A 93 10.76 -27.59 -0.96
C GLU A 93 11.65 -26.46 -0.40
N ASP A 94 12.92 -26.40 -0.79
CA ASP A 94 13.87 -25.36 -0.35
C ASP A 94 13.59 -24.00 -1.01
N ARG A 95 12.92 -23.99 -2.17
CA ARG A 95 12.43 -22.75 -2.77
C ARG A 95 11.21 -22.26 -2.00
N VAL A 96 11.30 -21.08 -1.41
CA VAL A 96 10.21 -20.43 -0.67
C VAL A 96 9.47 -19.46 -1.59
N GLU A 97 10.21 -18.61 -2.29
CA GLU A 97 9.68 -17.59 -3.19
C GLU A 97 9.17 -18.22 -4.48
N ARG A 98 7.85 -18.18 -4.65
CA ARG A 98 7.14 -18.68 -5.83
C ARG A 98 6.21 -17.58 -6.35
N GLY A 99 6.80 -16.65 -7.10
CA GLY A 99 6.05 -15.56 -7.72
C GLY A 99 4.97 -16.12 -8.66
N GLU A 100 3.72 -15.74 -8.40
CA GLU A 100 2.59 -16.00 -9.29
C GLU A 100 2.03 -14.68 -9.82
N THR A 101 1.48 -14.72 -11.03
CA THR A 101 0.84 -13.55 -11.63
C THR A 101 -0.49 -13.24 -10.94
N TYR A 102 -0.92 -11.97 -10.95
CA TYR A 102 -2.22 -11.57 -10.42
C TYR A 102 -3.38 -12.33 -11.07
N LYS A 103 -3.23 -12.76 -12.33
CA LYS A 103 -4.22 -13.58 -13.05
C LYS A 103 -4.35 -14.99 -12.45
N GLN A 104 -3.24 -15.59 -12.01
CA GLN A 104 -3.29 -16.87 -11.29
C GLN A 104 -3.95 -16.70 -9.92
N TRP A 105 -3.61 -15.62 -9.20
CA TRP A 105 -4.27 -15.28 -7.93
C TRP A 105 -5.76 -15.02 -8.08
N GLN A 106 -6.21 -14.38 -9.18
CA GLN A 106 -7.64 -14.24 -9.49
C GLN A 106 -8.35 -15.59 -9.52
N ILE A 107 -7.76 -16.58 -10.19
CA ILE A 107 -8.33 -17.92 -10.32
C ILE A 107 -8.35 -18.62 -8.95
N ARG A 108 -7.26 -18.53 -8.18
CA ARG A 108 -7.16 -19.13 -6.83
C ARG A 108 -8.22 -18.58 -5.88
N ASN A 109 -8.32 -17.26 -5.80
CA ASN A 109 -9.26 -16.59 -4.91
C ASN A 109 -10.72 -16.94 -5.27
N ARG A 110 -11.08 -16.92 -6.56
CA ARG A 110 -12.41 -17.35 -7.00
C ARG A 110 -12.69 -18.83 -6.70
N ARG A 111 -11.71 -19.72 -6.90
CA ARG A 111 -11.86 -21.15 -6.56
C ARG A 111 -12.04 -21.39 -5.07
N ALA A 112 -11.49 -20.51 -4.24
CA ALA A 112 -11.69 -20.53 -2.80
C ALA A 112 -13.06 -19.96 -2.36
N GLY A 113 -13.94 -19.56 -3.28
CA GLY A 113 -15.23 -18.97 -2.97
C GLY A 113 -15.17 -17.49 -2.55
N LEU A 114 -14.05 -16.80 -2.84
CA LEU A 114 -13.94 -15.37 -2.58
C LEU A 114 -14.55 -14.56 -3.72
N ARG A 115 -15.34 -13.55 -3.35
CA ARG A 115 -15.90 -12.57 -4.26
C ARG A 115 -15.04 -11.31 -4.27
N GLN A 116 -14.58 -10.93 -5.45
CA GLN A 116 -13.79 -9.71 -5.61
C GLN A 116 -14.67 -8.48 -5.43
N LEU A 117 -14.19 -7.50 -4.67
CA LEU A 117 -14.81 -6.18 -4.55
C LEU A 117 -14.33 -5.23 -5.65
N PRO A 118 -15.20 -4.33 -6.13
CA PRO A 118 -14.77 -3.30 -7.07
C PRO A 118 -13.82 -2.32 -6.39
N LEU A 119 -12.94 -1.71 -7.18
CA LEU A 119 -12.13 -0.58 -6.69
C LEU A 119 -12.99 0.67 -6.59
N ASN A 120 -12.75 1.49 -5.56
CA ASN A 120 -13.33 2.81 -5.48
C ASN A 120 -12.65 3.73 -6.53
N GLY A 121 -13.43 4.23 -7.48
CA GLY A 121 -12.93 5.05 -8.59
C GLY A 121 -12.30 6.37 -8.16
N GLU A 122 -12.76 6.97 -7.06
CA GLU A 122 -12.18 8.21 -6.51
C GLU A 122 -10.81 7.95 -5.92
N SER A 123 -10.66 6.85 -5.15
CA SER A 123 -9.37 6.44 -4.61
C SER A 123 -8.37 6.11 -5.73
N VAL A 124 -8.80 5.39 -6.77
CA VAL A 124 -7.95 5.08 -7.94
C VAL A 124 -7.50 6.37 -8.64
N LYS A 125 -8.41 7.33 -8.82
CA LYS A 125 -8.09 8.62 -9.42
C LYS A 125 -7.07 9.40 -8.57
N MET A 126 -7.30 9.49 -7.27
CA MET A 126 -6.39 10.15 -6.33
C MET A 126 -4.97 9.58 -6.41
N VAL A 127 -4.83 8.26 -6.34
CA VAL A 127 -3.52 7.58 -6.40
C VAL A 127 -2.84 7.81 -7.75
N ARG A 128 -3.62 7.77 -8.84
CA ARG A 128 -3.11 8.06 -10.19
C ARG A 128 -2.59 9.49 -10.31
N ASP A 129 -3.30 10.46 -9.73
CA ASP A 129 -2.90 11.87 -9.75
C ASP A 129 -1.65 12.11 -8.90
N ILE A 130 -1.53 11.46 -7.74
CA ILE A 130 -0.30 11.47 -6.93
C ILE A 130 0.88 10.95 -7.76
N VAL A 131 0.73 9.81 -8.43
CA VAL A 131 1.80 9.20 -9.24
C VAL A 131 2.20 10.11 -10.39
N LYS A 132 1.25 10.67 -11.13
CA LYS A 132 1.53 11.60 -12.23
C LYS A 132 2.29 12.85 -11.77
N ASN A 133 1.99 13.36 -10.58
CA ASN A 133 2.53 14.64 -10.11
C ASN A 133 3.87 14.52 -9.36
N HIS A 134 4.14 13.36 -8.74
CA HIS A 134 5.27 13.22 -7.80
C HIS A 134 6.28 12.14 -8.19
N TYR A 135 5.94 11.27 -9.14
CA TYR A 135 6.78 10.14 -9.52
C TYR A 135 7.32 10.31 -10.94
N HIS A 136 8.33 9.51 -11.26
CA HIS A 136 8.87 9.47 -12.60
C HIS A 136 7.78 9.02 -13.58
N LYS A 137 7.71 9.64 -14.77
CA LYS A 137 6.69 9.40 -15.80
C LYS A 137 6.50 7.94 -16.24
N ASP A 138 7.53 7.11 -16.04
CA ASP A 138 7.50 5.68 -16.37
C ASP A 138 6.91 4.82 -15.23
N PHE A 139 6.68 5.40 -14.05
CA PHE A 139 5.93 4.78 -12.96
C PHE A 139 4.44 5.06 -13.16
N VAL A 140 3.63 4.01 -13.29
CA VAL A 140 2.23 4.14 -13.67
C VAL A 140 1.32 3.33 -12.75
N ILE A 141 0.10 3.82 -12.60
CA ILE A 141 -1.01 3.12 -11.94
C ILE A 141 -2.06 2.83 -13.00
N GLU A 142 -2.35 1.56 -13.18
CA GLU A 142 -3.34 1.06 -14.12
C GLU A 142 -4.43 0.30 -13.37
N GLU A 143 -5.60 0.22 -13.99
CA GLU A 143 -6.71 -0.58 -13.48
C GLU A 143 -7.02 -1.67 -14.49
N GLY A 144 -7.16 -2.91 -14.02
CA GLY A 144 -7.50 -4.05 -14.88
C GLY A 144 -8.26 -5.13 -14.13
N GLN A 145 -9.49 -5.42 -14.53
CA GLN A 145 -10.34 -6.46 -13.90
C GLN A 145 -10.46 -6.28 -12.37
N GLN A 146 -10.68 -5.05 -11.90
CA GLN A 146 -10.75 -4.70 -10.47
C GLN A 146 -9.44 -4.95 -9.69
N TRP A 147 -8.30 -4.95 -10.40
CA TRP A 147 -6.97 -4.87 -9.81
C TRP A 147 -6.38 -3.48 -9.99
N LEU A 148 -5.72 -2.99 -8.95
CA LEU A 148 -4.86 -1.82 -9.00
C LEU A 148 -3.44 -2.30 -9.32
N LEU A 149 -2.92 -1.93 -10.49
CA LEU A 149 -1.65 -2.41 -11.03
C LEU A 149 -0.60 -1.29 -10.94
N GLN A 150 0.49 -1.55 -10.24
CA GLN A 150 1.65 -0.66 -10.20
C GLN A 150 2.68 -1.10 -11.23
N GLY A 151 3.07 -0.20 -12.12
CA GLY A 151 3.99 -0.51 -13.22
C GLY A 151 5.19 0.41 -13.30
N TRP A 152 6.29 -0.12 -13.86
CA TRP A 152 7.50 0.63 -14.21
C TRP A 152 7.99 0.26 -15.61
N LYS A 153 8.14 1.24 -16.51
CA LYS A 153 8.63 1.04 -17.89
C LYS A 153 7.90 -0.10 -18.63
N GLY A 154 6.57 -0.11 -18.52
CA GLY A 154 5.70 -1.10 -19.18
C GLY A 154 5.68 -2.49 -18.53
N ARG A 155 6.27 -2.67 -17.34
CA ARG A 155 6.19 -3.91 -16.57
C ARG A 155 5.36 -3.71 -15.32
N ILE A 156 4.44 -4.63 -15.05
CA ILE A 156 3.70 -4.67 -13.77
C ILE A 156 4.65 -5.19 -12.70
N LEU A 157 4.80 -4.43 -11.61
CA LEU A 157 5.61 -4.78 -10.44
C LEU A 157 4.75 -5.36 -9.33
N PHE A 158 3.64 -4.69 -9.01
CA PHE A 158 2.72 -5.08 -7.95
C PHE A 158 1.27 -5.01 -8.44
N ALA A 159 0.43 -5.85 -7.85
CA ALA A 159 -1.00 -5.89 -8.13
C ALA A 159 -1.76 -6.02 -6.82
N HIS A 160 -2.76 -5.17 -6.61
CA HIS A 160 -3.59 -5.15 -5.42
C HIS A 160 -5.05 -5.43 -5.79
N SER A 161 -5.76 -6.18 -4.95
CA SER A 161 -7.19 -6.47 -5.10
C SER A 161 -7.82 -6.65 -3.72
N MET A 162 -9.14 -6.48 -3.66
CA MET A 162 -9.94 -6.63 -2.45
C MET A 162 -10.95 -7.76 -2.64
N TRP A 163 -11.16 -8.56 -1.59
CA TRP A 163 -11.98 -9.77 -1.64
C TRP A 163 -12.75 -9.94 -0.35
N VAL A 164 -13.95 -10.52 -0.46
CA VAL A 164 -14.77 -10.93 0.69
C VAL A 164 -15.17 -12.39 0.54
N ALA A 165 -15.38 -13.07 1.67
CA ALA A 165 -15.92 -14.42 1.67
C ALA A 165 -17.43 -14.38 1.40
N ASP A 166 -17.93 -15.21 0.49
CA ASP A 166 -19.37 -15.40 0.34
C ASP A 166 -19.89 -16.12 1.59
N GLY A 167 -20.63 -15.40 2.44
CA GLY A 167 -21.20 -15.91 3.70
C GLY A 167 -20.92 -15.08 4.95
N ALA A 168 -20.16 -13.99 4.86
CA ALA A 168 -20.04 -13.02 5.95
C ALA A 168 -21.35 -12.20 6.06
N ASN A 169 -22.39 -12.81 6.63
CA ASN A 169 -23.40 -12.04 7.33
C ASN A 169 -22.69 -11.31 8.47
N SER A 170 -22.99 -10.03 8.58
CA SER A 170 -22.70 -9.14 9.69
C SER A 170 -22.99 -9.79 11.04
N GLU A 171 -22.02 -10.50 11.62
CA GLU A 171 -21.98 -10.93 13.02
C GLU A 171 -20.61 -11.58 13.28
N CYS A 172 -19.63 -10.73 13.60
CA CYS A 172 -18.52 -11.01 14.51
C CYS A 172 -18.16 -9.70 15.21
#